data_AF-A0A4U9QV62-F1
#
_entry.id   AF-A0A4U9QV62-F1
#
_cell.length_a   1.000
_cell.length_b   1.000
_cell.length_c   1.000
_cell.angle_alpha   90.00
_cell.angle_beta   90.00
_cell.angle_gamma   90.00
#
_symmetry.space_group_name_H-M   'P 1'
#
loop_
_entity.id
_entity.type
_entity.pdbx_description
1 polymer ?
#
loop_
_entity_poly.entity_id
_entity_poly.type
_entity_poly.pdbx_seq_one_letter_code
_entity_poly.pdbx_strand_id
1 'polypeptide(L)'
;MNQGTVNTNLFDLKHYDDYTYVHCVDTCIMATFLGYTMNLNKSNLRHLAVAAILHDIGKTKVPSSIINKKGRLTNNEFEIIKKHSLYGIQILNSIKKFHPIVIRAVAEHHEKFDGTGYPFGIKGYRISKFARIISICDVFTAVSANRSYRERFNPTDAYELILSSSGTAFDPILVKHFRDTFYIYPLGCRLKLSNGLEGIVIKQNKSFPDRPIVRIISPGYNIYSNSFDMDLLKETAITVVQVFDD
;
A
#
# COMPACT_ATOMS: atom_id res chain seq x y z
N MET A 1 7.79 15.54 -19.24
CA MET A 1 8.43 14.22 -19.02
C MET A 1 8.32 13.43 -20.31
N ASN A 2 9.43 12.93 -20.84
CA ASN A 2 9.41 12.08 -22.03
C ASN A 2 9.12 10.63 -21.59
N GLN A 3 8.03 10.03 -22.08
CA GLN A 3 7.52 8.73 -21.64
C GLN A 3 8.56 7.59 -21.79
N GLY A 4 9.49 7.72 -22.73
CA GLY A 4 10.53 6.72 -22.99
C GLY A 4 11.46 6.44 -21.79
N THR A 5 11.77 7.43 -20.96
CA THR A 5 12.72 7.25 -19.85
C THR A 5 12.13 6.48 -18.67
N VAL A 6 10.83 6.64 -18.40
CA VAL A 6 10.14 5.84 -17.36
C VAL A 6 10.01 4.39 -17.83
N ASN A 7 9.73 4.18 -19.12
CA ASN A 7 9.60 2.84 -19.69
C ASN A 7 10.92 2.04 -19.60
N THR A 8 12.06 2.66 -19.89
CA THR A 8 13.37 1.98 -19.74
C THR A 8 13.62 1.55 -18.29
N ASN A 9 13.38 2.42 -17.31
CA ASN A 9 13.58 2.08 -15.89
C ASN A 9 12.62 0.97 -15.42
N LEU A 10 11.40 0.94 -15.95
CA LEU A 10 10.43 -0.13 -15.70
C LEU A 10 10.90 -1.47 -16.26
N PHE A 11 11.52 -1.45 -17.45
CA PHE A 11 12.08 -2.64 -18.08
C PHE A 11 13.25 -3.22 -17.26
N ASP A 12 14.09 -2.35 -16.70
CA ASP A 12 15.20 -2.75 -15.81
C ASP A 12 14.69 -3.39 -14.51
N LEU A 13 13.63 -2.82 -13.90
CA LEU A 13 12.98 -3.41 -12.72
C LEU A 13 12.45 -4.80 -13.01
N LYS A 14 11.74 -4.95 -14.13
CA LYS A 14 11.19 -6.25 -14.56
C LYS A 14 12.28 -7.29 -14.80
N HIS A 15 13.36 -6.93 -15.48
CA HIS A 15 14.48 -7.86 -15.72
C HIS A 15 15.22 -8.26 -14.44
N TYR A 16 15.23 -7.38 -13.45
CA TYR A 16 15.93 -7.61 -12.20
C TYR A 16 15.14 -8.53 -11.27
N ASP A 17 13.85 -8.24 -11.08
CA ASP A 17 12.94 -9.02 -10.22
C ASP A 17 11.46 -8.75 -10.56
N ASP A 18 10.79 -9.75 -11.13
CA ASP A 18 9.36 -9.67 -11.50
C ASP A 18 8.47 -9.31 -10.29
N TYR A 19 8.84 -9.75 -9.08
CA TYR A 19 8.09 -9.42 -7.87
C TYR A 19 8.20 -7.93 -7.53
N THR A 20 9.41 -7.38 -7.52
CA THR A 20 9.64 -5.94 -7.31
C THR A 20 8.90 -5.11 -8.37
N TYR A 21 8.80 -5.58 -9.62
CA TYR A 21 8.03 -4.89 -10.65
C TYR A 21 6.52 -4.81 -10.32
N VAL A 22 5.88 -5.95 -10.02
CA VAL A 22 4.44 -5.97 -9.66
C VAL A 22 4.18 -5.12 -8.41
N HIS A 23 5.04 -5.24 -7.40
CA HIS A 23 4.98 -4.44 -6.18
C HIS A 23 5.06 -2.93 -6.44
N CYS A 24 5.97 -2.50 -7.33
CA CYS A 24 6.06 -1.09 -7.73
C CYS A 24 4.78 -0.61 -8.43
N VAL A 25 4.19 -1.45 -9.28
CA VAL A 25 2.95 -1.13 -10.00
C VAL A 25 1.77 -0.98 -9.02
N ASP A 26 1.57 -1.94 -8.13
CA ASP A 26 0.50 -1.90 -7.12
C ASP A 26 0.64 -0.67 -6.22
N THR A 27 1.87 -0.42 -5.75
CA THR A 27 2.20 0.75 -4.93
C THR A 27 1.91 2.06 -5.66
N CYS A 28 2.23 2.13 -6.96
CA CYS A 28 1.93 3.29 -7.80
C CYS A 28 0.43 3.55 -7.95
N ILE A 29 -0.35 2.50 -8.23
CA ILE A 29 -1.81 2.59 -8.38
C ILE A 29 -2.41 3.10 -7.07
N MET A 30 -2.08 2.46 -5.95
CA MET A 30 -2.60 2.84 -4.63
C MET A 30 -2.19 4.27 -4.23
N ALA A 31 -0.91 4.62 -4.34
CA ALA A 31 -0.43 5.95 -3.99
C ALA A 31 -1.10 7.04 -4.83
N THR A 32 -1.26 6.80 -6.13
CA THR A 32 -1.92 7.75 -7.04
C THR A 32 -3.40 7.90 -6.70
N PHE A 33 -4.10 6.80 -6.41
CA PHE A 33 -5.51 6.84 -6.01
C PHE A 33 -5.70 7.55 -4.67
N LEU A 34 -4.86 7.26 -3.67
CA LEU A 34 -4.86 7.97 -2.39
C LEU A 34 -4.61 9.48 -2.60
N GLY A 35 -3.61 9.84 -3.39
CA GLY A 35 -3.34 11.22 -3.76
C GLY A 35 -4.53 11.91 -4.46
N TYR A 36 -5.27 11.18 -5.30
CA TYR A 36 -6.46 11.69 -5.97
C TYR A 36 -7.58 11.98 -4.96
N THR A 37 -7.86 11.06 -4.02
CA THR A 37 -8.87 11.28 -2.96
C THR A 37 -8.51 12.43 -2.03
N MET A 38 -7.22 12.79 -1.94
CA MET A 38 -6.73 13.96 -1.23
C MET A 38 -6.74 15.25 -2.06
N ASN A 39 -7.36 15.25 -3.24
CA ASN A 39 -7.46 16.38 -4.16
C ASN A 39 -6.11 16.94 -4.64
N LEU A 40 -5.09 16.08 -4.82
CA LEU A 40 -3.86 16.52 -5.48
C LEU A 40 -4.16 16.91 -6.94
N ASN A 41 -3.58 18.03 -7.38
CA ASN A 41 -3.72 18.45 -8.78
C ASN A 41 -3.03 17.46 -9.74
N LYS A 42 -3.40 17.55 -11.03
CA LYS A 42 -2.89 16.67 -12.10
C LYS A 42 -1.36 16.61 -12.20
N SER A 43 -0.67 17.72 -11.93
CA SER A 43 0.80 17.76 -11.96
C SER A 43 1.41 16.97 -10.80
N ASN A 44 0.88 17.17 -9.59
CA ASN A 44 1.29 16.45 -8.40
C ASN A 44 0.97 14.96 -8.47
N LEU A 45 -0.18 14.57 -9.02
CA LEU A 45 -0.51 13.17 -9.25
C LEU A 45 0.49 12.49 -10.20
N ARG A 46 0.89 13.17 -11.27
CA ARG A 46 1.93 12.65 -12.18
C ARG A 46 3.27 12.47 -11.48
N HIS A 47 3.70 13.45 -10.69
CA HIS A 47 4.95 13.32 -9.93
C HIS A 47 4.88 12.22 -8.87
N LEU A 48 3.75 12.08 -8.17
CA LEU A 48 3.54 11.01 -7.20
C LEU A 48 3.56 9.64 -7.87
N ALA A 49 2.88 9.46 -9.00
CA ALA A 49 2.88 8.20 -9.75
C ALA A 49 4.31 7.82 -10.21
N VAL A 50 5.07 8.79 -10.74
CA VAL A 50 6.45 8.55 -11.19
C VAL A 50 7.37 8.25 -10.00
N ALA A 51 7.18 8.90 -8.85
CA ALA A 51 7.94 8.59 -7.65
C ALA A 51 7.60 7.19 -7.11
N ALA A 52 6.31 6.85 -7.06
CA ALA A 52 5.84 5.58 -6.54
C ALA A 52 6.27 4.40 -7.43
N ILE A 53 6.21 4.53 -8.75
CA ILE A 53 6.66 3.45 -9.65
C ILE A 53 8.18 3.24 -9.64
N LEU A 54 8.95 4.25 -9.23
CA LEU A 54 10.42 4.23 -9.18
C LEU A 54 10.99 4.16 -7.76
N HIS A 55 10.17 4.00 -6.72
CA HIS A 55 10.62 4.07 -5.32
C HIS A 55 11.75 3.08 -5.04
N ASP A 56 11.68 1.91 -5.67
CA ASP A 56 12.61 0.80 -5.51
C ASP A 56 13.66 0.67 -6.62
N ILE A 57 13.79 1.64 -7.54
CA ILE A 57 14.71 1.55 -8.69
C ILE A 57 16.18 1.30 -8.27
N GLY A 58 16.56 1.76 -7.07
CA GLY A 58 17.89 1.54 -6.53
C GLY A 58 18.19 0.09 -6.14
N LYS A 59 17.18 -0.79 -6.04
CA LYS A 59 17.40 -2.23 -5.80
C LYS A 59 18.23 -2.87 -6.92
N THR A 60 18.17 -2.31 -8.13
CA THR A 60 19.02 -2.73 -9.27
C THR A 60 20.53 -2.63 -9.02
N LYS A 61 20.95 -1.89 -7.97
CA LYS A 61 22.36 -1.76 -7.54
C LYS A 61 22.71 -2.63 -6.33
N VAL A 62 21.74 -3.33 -5.75
CA VAL A 62 21.97 -4.29 -4.67
C VAL A 62 22.49 -5.60 -5.27
N PRO A 63 23.45 -6.30 -4.63
CA PRO A 63 23.88 -7.61 -5.11
C PRO A 63 22.73 -8.61 -5.19
N SER A 64 22.67 -9.35 -6.30
CA SER A 64 21.62 -10.36 -6.54
C SER A 64 21.61 -11.47 -5.47
N SER A 65 22.77 -11.82 -4.92
CA SER A 65 22.91 -12.80 -3.83
C SER A 65 22.22 -12.36 -2.53
N ILE A 66 22.02 -11.06 -2.33
CA ILE A 66 21.35 -10.50 -1.15
C ILE A 66 19.86 -10.34 -1.42
N ILE A 67 19.47 -9.73 -2.54
CA ILE A 67 18.05 -9.45 -2.82
C ILE A 67 17.22 -10.72 -3.04
N ASN A 68 17.83 -11.75 -3.64
CA ASN A 68 17.18 -13.03 -3.96
C ASN A 68 17.44 -14.11 -2.89
N LYS A 69 18.00 -13.74 -1.73
CA LYS A 69 18.34 -14.68 -0.67
C LYS A 69 17.07 -15.36 -0.15
N LYS A 70 17.06 -16.69 -0.19
CA LYS A 70 16.01 -17.51 0.43
C LYS A 70 16.28 -17.63 1.93
N GLY A 71 15.68 -16.75 2.74
CA GLY A 71 15.79 -16.78 4.20
C GLY A 71 15.89 -15.40 4.83
N ARG A 72 16.15 -15.36 6.15
CA ARG A 72 16.35 -14.09 6.85
C ARG A 72 17.67 -13.45 6.44
N LEU A 73 17.63 -12.15 6.22
CA LEU A 73 18.82 -11.32 6.04
C LEU A 73 19.54 -11.18 7.37
N THR A 74 20.86 -11.19 7.32
CA THR A 74 21.71 -10.73 8.42
C THR A 74 21.62 -9.22 8.56
N ASN A 75 22.01 -8.67 9.70
CA ASN A 75 22.04 -7.22 9.91
C ASN A 75 22.89 -6.52 8.83
N ASN A 76 24.04 -7.07 8.48
CA ASN A 76 24.92 -6.50 7.45
C ASN A 76 24.28 -6.50 6.05
N GLU A 77 23.60 -7.60 5.68
CA GLU A 77 22.85 -7.66 4.42
C GLU A 77 21.70 -6.65 4.40
N PHE A 78 21.01 -6.47 5.53
CA PHE A 78 19.97 -5.47 5.66
C PHE A 78 20.52 -4.03 5.52
N GLU A 79 21.67 -3.73 6.12
CA GLU A 79 22.36 -2.44 5.92
C GLU A 79 22.70 -2.17 4.45
N ILE A 80 23.02 -3.21 3.67
CA ILE A 80 23.26 -3.09 2.23
C ILE A 80 21.95 -2.80 1.49
N ILE A 81 20.86 -3.49 1.82
CA ILE A 81 19.55 -3.25 1.18
C ILE A 81 19.08 -1.82 1.44
N LYS A 82 19.22 -1.28 2.66
CA LYS A 82 18.80 0.11 2.98
C LYS A 82 19.44 1.16 2.06
N LYS A 83 20.60 0.86 1.45
CA LYS A 83 21.26 1.77 0.50
C LYS A 83 20.50 1.94 -0.82
N HIS A 84 19.51 1.11 -1.14
CA HIS A 84 18.74 1.25 -2.38
C HIS A 84 18.08 2.63 -2.49
N SER A 85 17.65 3.26 -1.39
CA SER A 85 17.08 4.61 -1.45
C SER A 85 18.13 5.64 -1.92
N LEU A 86 19.38 5.50 -1.47
CA LEU A 86 20.50 6.33 -1.93
C LEU A 86 20.91 6.01 -3.38
N TYR A 87 20.90 4.73 -3.76
CA TYR A 87 21.14 4.32 -5.15
C TYR A 87 20.07 4.87 -6.09
N GLY A 88 18.81 4.91 -5.65
CA GLY A 88 17.71 5.54 -6.38
C GLY A 88 17.98 7.01 -6.67
N ILE A 89 18.47 7.77 -5.68
CA ILE A 89 18.90 9.17 -5.88
C ILE A 89 19.98 9.26 -6.97
N GLN A 90 21.01 8.42 -6.89
CA GLN A 90 22.13 8.43 -7.84
C GLN A 90 21.65 8.15 -9.28
N ILE A 91 20.84 7.11 -9.46
CA ILE A 91 20.27 6.73 -10.76
C ILE A 91 19.44 7.89 -11.33
N LEU A 92 18.49 8.42 -10.57
CA LEU A 92 17.57 9.45 -11.06
C LEU A 92 18.30 10.77 -11.35
N ASN A 93 19.30 11.16 -10.55
CA ASN A 93 20.11 12.35 -10.79
C ASN A 93 20.96 12.23 -12.06
N SER A 94 21.50 11.04 -12.36
CA SER A 94 22.30 10.82 -13.57
C SER A 94 21.51 11.05 -14.86
N ILE A 95 20.20 10.81 -14.81
CA ILE A 95 19.28 10.96 -15.96
C ILE A 95 18.90 12.44 -16.19
N LYS A 96 19.07 13.33 -15.19
CA LYS A 96 18.83 14.79 -15.24
C LYS A 96 17.46 15.23 -15.81
N LYS A 97 16.43 14.38 -15.72
CA LYS A 97 15.08 14.65 -16.29
C LYS A 97 13.95 14.59 -15.27
N PHE A 98 14.22 14.13 -14.05
CA PHE A 98 13.21 13.99 -13.01
C PHE A 98 13.10 15.26 -12.18
N HIS A 99 11.86 15.64 -11.86
CA HIS A 99 11.61 16.77 -10.98
C HIS A 99 12.19 16.48 -9.59
N PRO A 100 12.79 17.45 -8.88
CA PRO A 100 13.40 17.22 -7.56
C PRO A 100 12.45 16.57 -6.54
N ILE A 101 11.15 16.88 -6.62
CA ILE A 101 10.12 16.26 -5.77
C ILE A 101 10.01 14.73 -5.93
N VAL A 102 10.29 14.21 -7.14
CA VAL A 102 10.27 12.78 -7.44
C VAL A 102 11.47 12.12 -6.79
N ILE A 103 12.67 12.68 -7.01
CA ILE A 103 13.92 12.17 -6.45
C ILE A 103 13.85 12.16 -4.92
N ARG A 104 13.34 13.24 -4.33
CA ARG A 104 13.14 13.34 -2.88
C ARG A 104 12.18 12.29 -2.35
N ALA A 105 11.07 12.04 -3.05
CA ALA A 105 10.10 11.03 -2.65
C ALA A 105 10.69 9.61 -2.68
N VAL A 106 11.46 9.28 -3.72
CA VAL A 106 12.19 8.02 -3.85
C VAL A 106 13.26 7.88 -2.76
N ALA A 107 13.94 8.97 -2.39
CA ALA A 107 14.94 8.94 -1.33
C ALA A 107 14.35 8.67 0.06
N GLU A 108 13.16 9.21 0.32
CA GLU A 108 12.59 9.32 1.68
C GLU A 108 11.47 8.30 1.95
N HIS A 109 11.11 7.41 1.02
CA HIS A 109 9.93 6.53 1.17
C HIS A 109 10.02 5.52 2.34
N HIS A 110 11.22 5.29 2.88
CA HIS A 110 11.44 4.50 4.10
C HIS A 110 11.71 5.34 5.36
N GLU A 111 11.57 6.66 5.26
CA GLU A 111 11.53 7.51 6.44
C GLU A 111 10.25 7.25 7.22
N LYS A 112 10.37 7.17 8.54
CA LYS A 112 9.24 6.96 9.45
C LYS A 112 8.86 8.25 10.11
N PHE A 113 7.56 8.45 10.36
CA PHE A 113 7.03 9.69 10.90
C PHE A 113 7.65 10.09 12.25
N ASP A 114 8.08 9.12 13.07
CA ASP A 114 8.77 9.32 14.34
C ASP A 114 10.28 9.63 14.23
N GLY A 115 10.87 9.49 13.04
CA GLY A 115 12.30 9.70 12.76
C GLY A 115 13.16 8.43 12.87
N THR A 116 12.58 7.26 13.10
CA THR A 116 13.32 5.98 13.21
C THR A 116 13.58 5.30 11.85
N GLY A 117 13.23 5.98 10.75
CA GLY A 117 13.41 5.49 9.39
C GLY A 117 14.82 5.74 8.85
N TYR A 118 14.97 5.53 7.55
CA TYR A 118 16.23 5.70 6.81
C TYR A 118 15.97 6.31 5.43
N PRO A 119 16.99 6.89 4.76
CA PRO A 119 18.41 6.93 5.12
C PRO A 119 18.85 8.13 5.97
N PHE A 120 18.00 9.13 6.21
CA PHE A 120 18.36 10.39 6.86
C PHE A 120 17.83 10.52 8.29
N GLY A 121 16.85 9.73 8.69
CA GLY A 121 16.25 9.80 10.03
C GLY A 121 15.45 11.10 10.23
N ILE A 122 14.80 11.58 9.16
CA ILE A 122 14.01 12.81 9.21
C ILE A 122 12.63 12.54 9.80
N LYS A 123 12.14 13.49 10.61
CA LYS A 123 10.90 13.32 11.41
C LYS A 123 9.73 14.14 10.89
N GLY A 124 8.55 13.55 10.97
CA GLY A 124 7.26 14.22 10.77
C GLY A 124 7.13 14.87 9.41
N TYR A 125 6.67 16.13 9.40
CA TYR A 125 6.42 16.89 8.17
C TYR A 125 7.69 17.35 7.44
N ARG A 126 8.89 17.07 7.97
CA ARG A 126 10.14 17.22 7.21
C ARG A 126 10.27 16.17 6.10
N ILE A 127 9.59 15.03 6.25
CA ILE A 127 9.46 14.02 5.21
C ILE A 127 8.52 14.57 4.13
N SER A 128 8.92 14.47 2.86
CA SER A 128 8.11 14.92 1.75
C SER A 128 6.74 14.25 1.76
N LYS A 129 5.71 15.02 1.38
CA LYS A 129 4.33 14.51 1.33
C LYS A 129 4.22 13.26 0.46
N PHE A 130 4.95 13.21 -0.65
CA PHE A 130 4.92 12.06 -1.57
C PHE A 130 5.61 10.84 -0.96
N ALA A 131 6.75 10.99 -0.28
CA ALA A 131 7.36 9.87 0.45
C ALA A 131 6.43 9.32 1.52
N ARG A 132 5.76 10.19 2.30
CA ARG A 132 4.78 9.74 3.31
C ARG A 132 3.59 8.98 2.70
N ILE A 133 3.11 9.40 1.52
CA ILE A 133 2.06 8.68 0.78
C ILE A 133 2.57 7.35 0.22
N ILE A 134 3.78 7.32 -0.33
CA ILE A 134 4.38 6.09 -0.88
C ILE A 134 4.63 5.10 0.25
N SER A 135 5.17 5.53 1.39
CA SER A 135 5.51 4.68 2.52
C SER A 135 4.34 3.85 3.04
N ILE A 136 3.17 4.48 3.21
CA ILE A 136 1.95 3.76 3.66
C ILE A 136 1.46 2.76 2.62
N CYS A 137 1.48 3.13 1.33
CA CYS A 137 1.06 2.24 0.24
C CYS A 137 2.04 1.08 0.03
N ASP A 138 3.35 1.35 0.06
CA ASP A 138 4.45 0.39 -0.06
C ASP A 138 4.35 -0.68 1.02
N VAL A 139 4.19 -0.29 2.28
CA VAL A 139 4.03 -1.27 3.37
C VAL A 139 2.77 -2.10 3.17
N PHE A 140 1.65 -1.47 2.82
CA PHE A 140 0.38 -2.18 2.64
C PHE A 140 0.43 -3.21 1.50
N THR A 141 0.95 -2.83 0.32
CA THR A 141 1.10 -3.75 -0.83
C THR A 141 2.11 -4.85 -0.52
N ALA A 142 3.21 -4.51 0.15
CA ALA A 142 4.26 -5.45 0.56
C ALA A 142 3.74 -6.57 1.47
N VAL A 143 2.86 -6.27 2.44
CA VAL A 143 2.30 -7.25 3.39
C VAL A 143 1.04 -7.94 2.87
N SER A 144 0.33 -7.32 1.93
CA SER A 144 -0.88 -7.89 1.30
C SER A 144 -0.57 -8.80 0.11
N ALA A 145 0.64 -8.73 -0.46
CA ALA A 145 1.07 -9.56 -1.58
C ALA A 145 1.46 -10.99 -1.14
N ASN A 146 1.18 -11.98 -2.01
CA ASN A 146 1.71 -13.34 -1.86
C ASN A 146 3.23 -13.31 -2.05
N ARG A 147 3.99 -13.58 -0.98
CA ARG A 147 5.45 -13.74 -1.05
C ARG A 147 5.80 -15.21 -1.05
N SER A 148 6.79 -15.60 -1.85
CA SER A 148 7.32 -16.97 -1.96
C SER A 148 7.92 -17.54 -0.65
N TYR A 149 7.94 -16.75 0.43
CA TYR A 149 8.54 -17.09 1.72
C TYR A 149 7.69 -16.68 2.95
N ARG A 150 6.44 -16.23 2.77
CA ARG A 150 5.52 -15.89 3.88
C ARG A 150 4.06 -16.05 3.44
N GLU A 151 3.24 -16.74 4.23
CA GLU A 151 1.79 -16.74 4.06
C GLU A 151 1.24 -15.31 4.19
N ARG A 152 0.21 -15.00 3.39
CA ARG A 152 -0.43 -13.68 3.30
C ARG A 152 -0.87 -13.22 4.69
N PHE A 153 -0.70 -11.94 5.02
CA PHE A 153 -1.50 -11.36 6.09
C PHE A 153 -2.98 -11.49 5.68
N ASN A 154 -3.86 -11.81 6.63
CA ASN A 154 -5.29 -11.57 6.39
C ASN A 154 -5.44 -10.06 6.09
N PRO A 155 -6.24 -9.64 5.07
CA PRO A 155 -6.47 -8.23 4.77
C PRO A 155 -6.70 -7.34 6.00
N THR A 156 -7.35 -7.87 7.04
CA THR A 156 -7.54 -7.18 8.32
C THR A 156 -6.22 -6.92 9.05
N ASP A 157 -5.31 -7.88 9.11
CA ASP A 157 -4.03 -7.74 9.82
C ASP A 157 -3.11 -6.73 9.12
N ALA A 158 -3.10 -6.73 7.79
CA ALA A 158 -2.38 -5.72 6.99
C ALA A 158 -2.89 -4.31 7.31
N TYR A 159 -4.21 -4.18 7.47
CA TYR A 159 -4.86 -2.94 7.81
C TYR A 159 -4.55 -2.47 9.23
N GLU A 160 -4.65 -3.38 10.20
CA GLU A 160 -4.33 -3.13 11.61
C GLU A 160 -2.87 -2.70 11.79
N LEU A 161 -1.94 -3.28 11.02
CA LEU A 161 -0.55 -2.82 11.01
C LEU A 161 -0.43 -1.33 10.65
N ILE A 162 -1.16 -0.88 9.62
CA ILE A 162 -1.15 0.52 9.19
C ILE A 162 -1.79 1.41 10.28
N LEU A 163 -2.95 1.02 10.81
CA LEU A 163 -3.67 1.80 11.81
C LEU A 163 -2.90 1.93 13.13
N SER A 164 -2.37 0.82 13.64
CA SER A 164 -1.58 0.78 14.88
C SER A 164 -0.24 1.52 14.77
N SER A 165 0.28 1.69 13.56
CA SER A 165 1.52 2.43 13.29
C SER A 165 1.31 3.92 13.00
N SER A 166 0.10 4.44 13.24
CA SER A 166 -0.23 5.86 13.12
C SER A 166 0.55 6.70 14.15
N GLY A 167 1.25 7.74 13.68
CA GLY A 167 2.06 8.62 14.51
C GLY A 167 3.47 8.08 14.81
N THR A 168 3.74 6.81 14.53
CA THR A 168 5.08 6.20 14.62
C THR A 168 5.68 6.03 13.22
N ALA A 169 5.28 4.99 12.48
CA ALA A 169 5.75 4.79 11.11
C ALA A 169 5.10 5.79 10.14
N PHE A 170 3.81 6.07 10.31
CA PHE A 170 3.02 6.79 9.33
C PHE A 170 2.45 8.10 9.86
N ASP A 171 2.24 9.07 8.95
CA ASP A 171 1.55 10.31 9.26
C ASP A 171 0.07 10.05 9.62
N PRO A 172 -0.39 10.45 10.83
CA PRO A 172 -1.78 10.24 11.26
C PRO A 172 -2.82 10.80 10.29
N ILE A 173 -2.52 11.91 9.61
CA ILE A 173 -3.42 12.51 8.62
C ILE A 173 -3.55 11.60 7.40
N LEU A 174 -2.45 11.01 6.96
CA LEU A 174 -2.46 10.08 5.83
C LEU A 174 -3.10 8.74 6.19
N VAL A 175 -2.90 8.24 7.42
CA VAL A 175 -3.59 7.03 7.89
C VAL A 175 -5.10 7.24 7.87
N LYS A 176 -5.60 8.40 8.27
CA LYS A 176 -7.04 8.73 8.16
C LYS A 176 -7.53 8.73 6.72
N HIS A 177 -6.77 9.34 5.79
CA HIS A 177 -7.14 9.32 4.37
C HIS A 177 -7.09 7.92 3.78
N PHE A 178 -6.05 7.14 4.09
CA PHE A 178 -5.93 5.75 3.69
C PHE A 178 -7.16 4.96 4.15
N ARG A 179 -7.56 5.17 5.41
CA ARG A 179 -8.72 4.52 6.02
C ARG A 179 -10.04 4.81 5.31
N ASP A 180 -10.24 6.06 4.92
CA ASP A 180 -11.47 6.50 4.26
C ASP A 180 -11.48 6.14 2.75
N THR A 181 -10.35 5.69 2.20
CA THR A 181 -10.16 5.40 0.76
C THR A 181 -10.14 3.90 0.44
N PHE A 182 -9.46 3.08 1.24
CA PHE A 182 -9.31 1.65 0.98
C PHE A 182 -10.12 0.86 2.01
N TYR A 183 -11.22 0.22 1.62
CA TYR A 183 -12.05 -0.57 2.55
C TYR A 183 -11.58 -2.03 2.58
N ILE A 184 -11.62 -2.67 3.76
CA ILE A 184 -11.24 -4.09 3.91
C ILE A 184 -12.22 -4.97 3.14
N TYR A 185 -13.50 -4.60 3.14
CA TYR A 185 -14.55 -5.27 2.40
C TYR A 185 -15.17 -4.30 1.38
N PRO A 186 -14.67 -4.26 0.13
CA PRO A 186 -15.24 -3.42 -0.92
C PRO A 186 -16.73 -3.65 -1.18
N LEU A 187 -17.37 -2.68 -1.84
CA LEU A 187 -18.76 -2.82 -2.30
C LEU A 187 -18.90 -4.02 -3.22
N GLY A 188 -19.94 -4.81 -3.02
CA GLY A 188 -20.22 -6.03 -3.80
C GLY A 188 -19.57 -7.29 -3.25
N CYS A 189 -18.62 -7.21 -2.31
CA CYS A 189 -18.02 -8.40 -1.71
C CYS A 189 -19.07 -9.23 -0.96
N ARG A 190 -19.08 -10.54 -1.20
CA ARG A 190 -19.89 -11.49 -0.43
C ARG A 190 -19.12 -11.92 0.81
N LEU A 191 -19.79 -11.88 1.94
CA LEU A 191 -19.24 -12.13 3.27
C LEU A 191 -20.04 -13.22 3.99
N LYS A 192 -19.35 -13.97 4.84
CA LYS A 192 -19.96 -14.77 5.91
C LYS A 192 -19.70 -14.08 7.25
N LEU A 193 -20.73 -14.00 8.07
CA LEU A 193 -20.71 -13.37 9.39
C LEU A 193 -20.60 -14.42 10.50
N SER A 194 -20.13 -14.00 11.68
CA SER A 194 -19.90 -14.88 12.84
C SER A 194 -21.16 -15.55 13.38
N ASN A 195 -22.34 -14.99 13.10
CA ASN A 195 -23.63 -15.59 13.42
C ASN A 195 -24.12 -16.59 12.35
N GLY A 196 -23.29 -16.91 11.36
CA GLY A 196 -23.60 -17.86 10.29
C GLY A 196 -24.34 -17.27 9.09
N LEU A 197 -24.80 -16.01 9.17
CA LEU A 197 -25.45 -15.34 8.05
C LEU A 197 -24.45 -15.01 6.94
N GLU A 198 -24.95 -14.95 5.70
CA GLU A 198 -24.19 -14.50 4.54
C GLU A 198 -24.84 -13.28 3.91
N GLY A 199 -24.02 -12.43 3.28
CA GLY A 199 -24.52 -11.19 2.72
C GLY A 199 -23.55 -10.53 1.75
N ILE A 200 -24.02 -9.46 1.10
CA ILE A 200 -23.23 -8.65 0.17
C ILE A 200 -23.02 -7.27 0.76
N VAL A 201 -21.81 -6.73 0.68
CA VAL A 201 -21.52 -5.35 1.10
C VAL A 201 -22.22 -4.37 0.18
N ILE A 202 -23.14 -3.57 0.71
CA ILE A 202 -23.92 -2.58 -0.06
C ILE A 202 -23.51 -1.14 0.24
N LYS A 203 -22.88 -0.88 1.39
CA LYS A 203 -22.44 0.46 1.79
C LYS A 203 -21.29 0.38 2.79
N GLN A 204 -20.46 1.42 2.79
CA GLN A 204 -19.33 1.58 3.70
C GLN A 204 -19.66 2.54 4.84
N ASN A 205 -19.23 2.19 6.04
CA ASN A 205 -19.19 3.13 7.15
C ASN A 205 -17.88 3.91 7.11
N LYS A 206 -17.99 5.24 6.99
CA LYS A 206 -16.83 6.11 6.95
C LYS A 206 -15.99 5.92 8.22
N SER A 207 -14.68 5.83 8.07
CA SER A 207 -13.74 5.63 9.17
C SER A 207 -13.82 4.28 9.92
N PHE A 208 -14.66 3.35 9.49
CA PHE A 208 -14.77 1.98 10.02
C PHE A 208 -14.69 0.96 8.88
N PRO A 209 -13.48 0.72 8.33
CA PRO A 209 -13.28 -0.04 7.09
C PRO A 209 -13.57 -1.55 7.22
N ASP A 210 -13.62 -2.06 8.47
CA ASP A 210 -13.97 -3.42 8.85
C ASP A 210 -15.48 -3.59 9.17
N ARG A 211 -16.25 -2.49 9.23
CA ARG A 211 -17.66 -2.48 9.61
C ARG A 211 -18.57 -1.97 8.49
N PRO A 212 -18.70 -2.68 7.37
CA PRO A 212 -19.63 -2.31 6.29
C PRO A 212 -21.09 -2.50 6.70
N ILE A 213 -22.00 -1.99 5.87
CA ILE A 213 -23.41 -2.37 5.86
C ILE A 213 -23.57 -3.50 4.86
N VAL A 214 -24.09 -4.63 5.34
CA VAL A 214 -24.20 -5.88 4.59
C VAL A 214 -25.67 -6.19 4.37
N ARG A 215 -26.07 -6.42 3.11
CA ARG A 215 -27.38 -6.98 2.78
C ARG A 215 -27.34 -8.47 2.99
N ILE A 216 -28.07 -8.96 3.98
CA ILE A 216 -28.17 -10.38 4.28
C ILE A 216 -29.01 -11.06 3.20
N ILE A 217 -28.49 -12.17 2.68
CA ILE A 217 -29.15 -13.04 1.71
C ILE A 217 -29.38 -14.39 2.40
N SER A 218 -30.65 -14.79 2.52
CA SER A 218 -30.99 -16.10 3.06
C SER A 218 -30.57 -17.19 2.06
N PRO A 219 -29.86 -18.25 2.48
CA PRO A 219 -29.62 -19.39 1.62
C PRO A 219 -30.97 -20.06 1.32
N GLY A 220 -31.41 -20.05 0.06
CA GLY A 220 -32.48 -20.92 -0.42
C GLY A 220 -33.86 -20.30 -0.68
N TYR A 221 -34.09 -19.00 -0.46
CA TYR A 221 -35.34 -18.35 -0.86
C TYR A 221 -35.08 -17.08 -1.66
N ASN A 222 -35.81 -16.96 -2.77
CA ASN A 222 -35.86 -15.84 -3.71
C ASN A 222 -35.36 -14.52 -3.11
N ILE A 223 -34.32 -13.93 -3.71
CA ILE A 223 -33.57 -12.73 -3.26
C ILE A 223 -34.52 -11.55 -2.89
N TYR A 224 -35.71 -11.55 -3.48
CA TYR A 224 -36.75 -10.54 -3.31
C TYR A 224 -37.63 -10.68 -2.06
N SER A 225 -37.57 -11.79 -1.32
CA SER A 225 -38.58 -12.08 -0.29
C SER A 225 -38.15 -11.84 1.16
N ASN A 226 -36.86 -12.00 1.52
CA ASN A 226 -36.39 -11.89 2.91
C ASN A 226 -34.94 -11.35 3.03
N SER A 227 -34.59 -10.28 2.32
CA SER A 227 -33.31 -9.59 2.54
C SER A 227 -33.49 -8.40 3.48
N PHE A 228 -32.52 -8.19 4.37
CA PHE A 228 -32.45 -7.02 5.23
C PHE A 228 -31.02 -6.50 5.31
N ASP A 229 -30.88 -5.22 5.62
CA ASP A 229 -29.58 -4.56 5.71
C ASP A 229 -29.11 -4.57 7.16
N MET A 230 -27.93 -5.14 7.39
CA MET A 230 -27.28 -5.22 8.69
C MET A 230 -26.10 -4.25 8.74
N ASP A 231 -26.14 -3.30 9.66
CA ASP A 231 -25.05 -2.35 9.89
C ASP A 231 -24.08 -2.91 10.93
N LEU A 232 -22.92 -3.40 10.48
CA LEU A 232 -21.93 -4.02 11.38
C LEU A 232 -21.31 -3.02 12.37
N LEU A 233 -21.50 -1.71 12.17
CA LEU A 233 -21.09 -0.70 13.16
C LEU A 233 -22.03 -0.68 14.37
N LYS A 234 -23.30 -1.05 14.18
CA LYS A 234 -24.29 -1.17 15.26
C LYS A 234 -24.24 -2.56 15.89
N GLU A 235 -24.05 -3.59 15.08
CA GLU A 235 -23.95 -4.99 15.50
C GLU A 235 -22.52 -5.36 15.93
N THR A 236 -22.03 -4.75 17.00
CA THR A 236 -20.62 -4.85 17.44
C THR A 236 -20.14 -6.28 17.74
N ALA A 237 -21.05 -7.17 18.15
CA ALA A 237 -20.76 -8.58 18.43
C ALA A 237 -20.61 -9.45 17.16
N ILE A 238 -21.06 -8.95 16.02
CA ILE A 238 -20.98 -9.67 14.74
C ILE A 238 -19.70 -9.27 14.02
N THR A 239 -18.93 -10.25 13.55
CA THR A 239 -17.69 -10.05 12.80
C THR A 239 -17.75 -10.78 11.47
N VAL A 240 -16.93 -10.36 10.51
CA VAL A 240 -16.75 -11.08 9.26
C VAL A 240 -15.80 -12.25 9.50
N VAL A 241 -16.24 -13.47 9.19
CA VAL A 241 -15.45 -14.69 9.35
C VAL A 241 -14.90 -15.23 8.04
N GLN A 242 -15.51 -14.85 6.91
CA GLN A 242 -15.05 -15.25 5.58
C GLN A 242 -15.43 -14.19 4.55
N VAL A 243 -14.53 -13.95 3.60
CA VAL A 243 -14.81 -13.26 2.33
C VAL A 243 -14.84 -14.34 1.26
N PHE A 244 -15.89 -14.37 0.44
CA PHE A 244 -15.95 -15.28 -0.69
C PHE A 244 -15.23 -14.63 -1.88
N ASP A 245 -14.27 -15.35 -2.46
CA ASP A 245 -13.69 -15.01 -3.75
C ASP A 245 -14.63 -15.56 -4.83
N ASP A 246 -15.17 -14.68 -5.67
CA ASP A 246 -15.93 -15.08 -6.87
C ASP A 246 -14.98 -15.55 -7.99
#